data_AF-A0A919PGI0-F1
#
_entry.id   AF-A0A919PGI0-F1
#
_cell.length_a   1.000
_cell.length_b   1.000
_cell.length_c   1.000
_cell.angle_alpha   90.00
_cell.angle_beta   90.00
_cell.angle_gamma   90.00
#
_symmetry.space_group_name_H-M   'P 1'
#
loop_
_entity.id
_entity.type
_entity.pdbx_description
1 polymer ?
#
loop_
_entity_poly.entity_id
_entity_poly.type
_entity_poly.pdbx_seq_one_letter_code
_entity_poly.pdbx_strand_id
1 'polypeptide(L)'
;MEQSSPVIPLRPLTFGELLDAAVQLLRINARLLLIVAFVLALCEQAVLFPLRSAAGVDGTTDVFSSDDGGLWWLVFCCGLTTEGIVLALLGGLTGAAAGPALLGAPVPARDLLRQWGRRAPALIVLAVAVGLILLPSAIVALPWFYFFGAIGLAAPALAVDRVGPGAALARSFNLAPVGLRGVAIRLGSYGGWAAIRVAIGWGTGALLATVLPSDALLSQVTTVAVWILANTVVYAALACLDAVLYLECRMRIEGLDVAVGRSRRLGRPVDLAQAAVLGAVKR
;
A
#
# COMPACT_ATOMS: atom_id res chain seq x y z
N MET A 1 -9.39 4.57 -34.54
CA MET A 1 -8.60 4.42 -33.29
C MET A 1 -9.49 3.68 -32.32
N GLU A 2 -9.23 2.40 -32.11
CA GLU A 2 -9.92 1.59 -31.12
C GLU A 2 -9.54 2.18 -29.74
N GLN A 3 -10.48 2.86 -29.09
CA GLN A 3 -10.23 3.40 -27.75
C GLN A 3 -10.10 2.21 -26.81
N SER A 4 -8.87 1.87 -26.44
CA SER A 4 -8.61 0.88 -25.39
C SER A 4 -9.38 1.31 -24.14
N SER A 5 -10.33 0.48 -23.71
CA SER A 5 -11.13 0.72 -22.51
C SER A 5 -10.21 1.08 -21.33
N PRO A 6 -10.47 2.18 -20.62
CA PRO A 6 -9.63 2.58 -19.51
C PRO A 6 -9.67 1.51 -18.41
N VAL A 7 -8.50 1.24 -17.85
CA VAL A 7 -8.26 0.21 -16.82
C VAL A 7 -9.04 0.52 -15.54
N ILE A 8 -9.20 1.81 -15.25
CA ILE A 8 -10.00 2.30 -14.14
C ILE A 8 -11.22 3.00 -14.73
N PRO A 9 -12.45 2.50 -14.50
CA PRO A 9 -13.66 3.16 -14.97
C PRO A 9 -13.83 4.53 -14.31
N LEU A 10 -14.24 5.54 -15.09
CA LEU A 10 -14.60 6.87 -14.59
C LEU A 10 -16.01 6.86 -13.99
N ARG A 11 -16.21 6.07 -12.94
CA ARG A 11 -17.41 6.04 -12.12
C ARG A 11 -17.07 5.50 -10.72
N PRO A 12 -17.92 5.78 -9.70
CA PRO A 12 -17.74 5.17 -8.39
C PRO A 12 -17.80 3.64 -8.46
N LEU A 13 -16.82 2.98 -7.84
CA LEU A 13 -16.62 1.52 -7.94
C LEU A 13 -17.19 0.77 -6.73
N THR A 14 -17.66 -0.45 -6.98
CA THR A 14 -17.93 -1.45 -5.93
C THR A 14 -16.62 -2.03 -5.40
N PHE A 15 -16.67 -2.75 -4.27
CA PHE A 15 -15.47 -3.37 -3.69
C PHE A 15 -14.82 -4.39 -4.66
N GLY A 16 -15.62 -5.20 -5.35
CA GLY A 16 -15.11 -6.15 -6.34
C GLY A 16 -14.45 -5.46 -7.54
N GLU A 17 -15.07 -4.39 -8.07
CA GLU A 17 -14.48 -3.60 -9.15
C GLU A 17 -13.18 -2.88 -8.72
N LEU A 18 -13.08 -2.47 -7.44
CA LEU A 18 -11.84 -1.89 -6.90
C LEU A 18 -10.70 -2.90 -6.89
N LEU A 19 -10.96 -4.12 -6.43
CA LEU A 19 -9.97 -5.20 -6.44
C LEU A 19 -9.57 -5.58 -7.86
N ASP A 20 -10.52 -5.70 -8.78
CA ASP A 20 -10.23 -6.00 -10.18
C ASP A 20 -9.38 -4.90 -10.83
N ALA A 21 -9.74 -3.63 -10.63
CA ALA A 21 -8.94 -2.50 -11.13
C ALA A 21 -7.52 -2.48 -10.52
N ALA A 22 -7.38 -2.80 -9.23
CA ALA A 22 -6.08 -2.90 -8.58
C ALA A 22 -5.21 -4.03 -9.17
N VAL A 23 -5.82 -5.20 -9.44
CA VAL A 23 -5.16 -6.33 -10.10
C VAL A 23 -4.78 -5.98 -11.54
N GLN A 24 -5.64 -5.30 -12.29
CA GLN A 24 -5.31 -4.85 -13.65
C GLN A 24 -4.15 -3.84 -13.63
N LEU A 25 -4.16 -2.89 -12.70
CA LEU A 25 -3.06 -1.93 -12.51
C LEU A 25 -1.73 -2.66 -12.19
N LEU A 26 -1.80 -3.66 -11.32
CA LEU A 26 -0.66 -4.53 -11.01
C LEU A 26 -0.18 -5.26 -12.27
N ARG A 27 -1.08 -5.87 -13.05
CA ARG A 27 -0.73 -6.65 -14.26
C ARG A 27 0.01 -5.81 -15.31
N ILE A 28 -0.39 -4.56 -15.51
CA ILE A 28 0.23 -3.66 -16.50
C ILE A 28 1.70 -3.40 -16.16
N ASN A 29 2.02 -3.29 -14.86
CA ASN A 29 3.36 -2.97 -14.37
C ASN A 29 3.98 -4.08 -13.53
N ALA A 30 3.55 -5.34 -13.74
CA ALA A 30 3.78 -6.43 -12.79
C ALA A 30 5.26 -6.63 -12.48
N ARG A 31 6.10 -6.69 -13.51
CA ARG A 31 7.54 -6.87 -13.35
C ARG A 31 8.16 -5.78 -12.49
N LEU A 32 7.82 -4.51 -12.75
CA LEU A 32 8.36 -3.38 -12.00
C LEU A 32 7.88 -3.41 -10.54
N LEU A 33 6.57 -3.51 -10.33
CA LEU A 33 5.97 -3.46 -9.00
C LEU A 33 6.41 -4.63 -8.13
N LEU A 34 6.49 -5.85 -8.68
CA LEU A 34 6.95 -7.02 -7.95
C LEU A 34 8.45 -6.96 -7.62
N ILE A 35 9.30 -6.47 -8.51
CA ILE A 35 10.73 -6.30 -8.21
C ILE A 35 10.92 -5.29 -7.09
N VAL A 36 10.26 -4.13 -7.16
CA VAL A 36 10.39 -3.09 -6.13
C VAL A 36 9.80 -3.59 -4.80
N ALA A 37 8.65 -4.27 -4.82
CA ALA A 37 8.06 -4.85 -3.63
C ALA A 37 8.94 -5.94 -3.02
N PHE A 38 9.60 -6.76 -3.83
CA PHE A 38 10.55 -7.77 -3.36
C PHE A 38 11.75 -7.15 -2.66
N VAL A 39 12.36 -6.13 -3.26
CA VAL A 39 13.49 -5.41 -2.64
C VAL A 39 13.06 -4.78 -1.32
N LEU A 40 11.89 -4.15 -1.27
CA LEU A 40 11.37 -3.53 -0.04
C LEU A 40 11.03 -4.57 1.03
N ALA A 41 10.45 -5.72 0.66
CA ALA A 41 10.19 -6.82 1.57
C ALA A 41 11.49 -7.41 2.13
N LEU A 42 12.52 -7.55 1.29
CA LEU A 42 13.85 -7.99 1.73
C LEU A 42 14.46 -7.00 2.73
N CYS A 43 14.41 -5.69 2.43
CA CYS A 43 14.89 -4.65 3.33
C CYS A 43 14.12 -4.66 4.66
N GLU A 44 12.80 -4.83 4.63
CA GLU A 44 11.99 -4.97 5.83
C GLU A 44 12.46 -6.15 6.68
N GLN A 45 12.60 -7.35 6.08
CA GLN A 45 13.04 -8.52 6.84
C GLN A 45 14.45 -8.33 7.41
N ALA A 46 15.36 -7.67 6.68
CA ALA A 46 16.69 -7.35 7.18
C ALA A 46 16.66 -6.39 8.39
N VAL A 47 15.75 -5.41 8.39
CA VAL A 47 15.55 -4.48 9.52
C VAL A 47 14.92 -5.18 10.72
N LEU A 48 13.96 -6.09 10.50
CA LEU A 48 13.27 -6.80 11.58
C LEU A 48 14.09 -7.96 12.17
N PHE A 49 15.04 -8.52 11.43
CA PHE A 49 15.87 -9.64 11.86
C PHE A 49 16.59 -9.41 13.21
N PRO A 50 17.35 -8.33 13.43
CA PRO A 50 18.02 -8.11 14.72
C PRO A 50 17.04 -8.00 15.88
N LEU A 51 15.88 -7.39 15.66
CA LEU A 51 14.86 -7.25 16.70
C LEU A 51 14.22 -8.59 17.06
N ARG A 52 13.98 -9.46 16.07
CA ARG A 52 13.48 -10.83 16.29
C ARG A 52 14.50 -11.69 17.02
N SER A 53 15.77 -11.61 16.61
CA SER A 53 16.85 -12.34 17.26
C SER A 53 17.02 -11.90 18.72
N ALA A 54 16.93 -10.60 19.01
CA ALA A 54 16.96 -10.09 20.39
C ALA A 54 15.76 -10.53 21.23
N ALA A 55 14.60 -10.75 20.61
CA ALA A 55 13.40 -11.24 21.27
C ALA A 55 13.36 -12.78 21.41
N GLY A 56 14.38 -13.51 20.95
CA GLY A 56 14.38 -14.98 20.94
C GLY A 56 13.31 -15.59 20.03
N VAL A 57 12.84 -14.83 19.03
CA VAL A 57 11.80 -15.24 18.09
C VAL A 57 12.48 -15.78 16.84
N ASP A 58 12.73 -17.09 16.82
CA ASP A 58 13.44 -17.76 15.72
C ASP A 58 12.55 -17.96 14.48
N GLY A 59 11.23 -18.01 14.68
CA GLY A 59 10.23 -18.10 13.62
C GLY A 59 9.12 -17.05 13.74
N THR A 60 8.51 -16.70 12.61
CA THR A 60 7.38 -15.76 12.54
C THR A 60 6.11 -16.22 13.27
N THR A 61 6.07 -17.48 13.72
CA THR A 61 4.91 -18.14 14.31
C THR A 61 5.04 -18.42 15.80
N ASP A 62 6.18 -18.11 16.42
CA ASP A 62 6.41 -18.23 17.88
C ASP A 62 5.70 -17.13 18.69
N VAL A 63 4.53 -16.71 18.19
CA VAL A 63 3.73 -15.58 18.67
C VAL A 63 3.20 -15.78 20.09
N PHE A 64 3.10 -17.04 20.54
CA PHE A 64 2.56 -17.39 21.86
C PHE A 64 3.55 -18.15 22.76
N SER A 65 4.78 -18.35 22.30
CA SER A 65 5.81 -19.13 23.00
C SER A 65 6.96 -18.27 23.56
N SER A 66 7.00 -16.97 23.25
CA SER A 66 7.99 -16.04 23.83
C SER A 66 7.77 -15.83 25.32
N ASP A 67 8.81 -16.03 26.13
CA ASP A 67 8.82 -15.72 27.56
C ASP A 67 8.78 -14.19 27.83
N ASP A 68 9.12 -13.37 26.84
CA ASP A 68 9.05 -11.90 26.91
C ASP A 68 7.97 -11.35 25.97
N GLY A 69 6.75 -11.22 26.51
CA GLY A 69 5.61 -10.66 25.79
C GLY A 69 5.80 -9.18 25.38
N GLY A 70 6.64 -8.43 26.10
CA GLY A 70 6.91 -7.02 25.83
C GLY A 70 7.77 -6.83 24.59
N LEU A 71 8.89 -7.57 24.50
CA LEU A 71 9.75 -7.57 23.31
C LEU A 71 9.03 -8.11 22.08
N TRP A 72 8.22 -9.17 22.24
CA TRP A 72 7.40 -9.67 21.16
C TRP A 72 6.42 -8.61 20.63
N TRP A 73 5.72 -7.89 21.53
CA TRP A 73 4.81 -6.83 21.14
C TRP A 73 5.52 -5.72 20.37
N LEU A 74 6.74 -5.36 20.78
CA LEU A 74 7.57 -4.39 20.06
C LEU A 74 7.95 -4.88 18.66
N VAL A 75 8.33 -6.16 18.50
CA VAL A 75 8.59 -6.76 17.18
C VAL A 75 7.36 -6.65 16.29
N PHE A 76 6.18 -6.99 16.83
CA PHE A 76 4.92 -6.91 16.11
C PHE A 76 4.59 -5.47 15.68
N CYS A 77 4.71 -4.51 16.59
CA CYS A 77 4.50 -3.08 16.31
C CYS A 77 5.48 -2.55 15.25
N CYS A 78 6.75 -2.96 15.32
CA CYS A 78 7.75 -2.62 14.31
C CYS A 78 7.38 -3.20 12.95
N GLY A 79 6.92 -4.45 12.90
CA GLY A 79 6.46 -5.08 11.65
C GLY A 79 5.27 -4.36 11.01
N LEU A 80 4.26 -3.99 11.80
CA LEU A 80 3.12 -3.20 11.30
C LEU A 80 3.56 -1.82 10.78
N THR A 81 4.55 -1.22 11.45
CA THR A 81 5.10 0.09 11.07
C THR A 81 5.90 0.01 9.77
N THR A 82 6.81 -0.96 9.66
CA THR A 82 7.62 -1.17 8.46
C THR A 82 6.75 -1.49 7.25
N GLU A 83 5.69 -2.28 7.45
CA GLU A 83 4.70 -2.54 6.41
C GLU A 83 4.03 -1.26 5.92
N GLY A 84 3.62 -0.35 6.82
CA GLY A 84 3.11 0.97 6.45
C GLY A 84 4.11 1.83 5.68
N ILE A 85 5.39 1.80 6.06
CA ILE A 85 6.49 2.49 5.36
C ILE A 85 6.65 1.92 3.94
N VAL A 86 6.66 0.60 3.79
CA VAL A 86 6.77 -0.07 2.49
C VAL A 86 5.59 0.29 1.59
N LEU A 87 4.37 0.26 2.11
CA LEU A 87 3.16 0.68 1.38
C LEU A 87 3.21 2.16 0.99
N ALA A 88 3.75 3.04 1.83
CA ALA A 88 3.92 4.46 1.47
C ALA A 88 4.93 4.66 0.33
N LEU A 89 6.04 3.92 0.33
CA LEU A 89 7.05 3.98 -0.74
C LEU A 89 6.52 3.43 -2.08
N LEU A 90 5.85 2.27 -2.04
CA LEU A 90 5.19 1.67 -3.21
C LEU A 90 4.00 2.48 -3.69
N GLY A 91 3.22 3.07 -2.77
CA GLY A 91 2.06 3.90 -3.05
C GLY A 91 2.40 5.11 -3.93
N GLY A 92 3.62 5.62 -3.83
CA GLY A 92 4.12 6.66 -4.73
C GLY A 92 4.27 6.18 -6.17
N LEU A 93 4.71 4.94 -6.37
CA LEU A 93 4.88 4.32 -7.69
C LEU A 93 3.54 3.90 -8.29
N THR A 94 2.68 3.24 -7.51
CA THR A 94 1.35 2.82 -7.95
C THR A 94 0.43 4.02 -8.19
N GLY A 95 0.51 5.07 -7.37
CA GLY A 95 -0.17 6.34 -7.60
C GLY A 95 0.24 7.01 -8.91
N ALA A 96 1.54 7.02 -9.22
CA ALA A 96 2.04 7.54 -10.49
C ALA A 96 1.56 6.72 -11.71
N ALA A 97 1.32 5.42 -11.52
CA ALA A 97 0.76 4.55 -12.57
C ALA A 97 -0.77 4.67 -12.70
N ALA A 98 -1.50 4.88 -11.60
CA ALA A 98 -2.95 4.88 -11.57
C ALA A 98 -3.58 6.06 -12.33
N GLY A 99 -3.00 7.26 -12.21
CA GLY A 99 -3.51 8.45 -12.90
C GLY A 99 -3.56 8.28 -14.44
N PRO A 100 -2.43 7.93 -15.09
CA PRO A 100 -2.43 7.65 -16.52
C PRO A 100 -3.30 6.46 -16.92
N ALA A 101 -3.39 5.41 -16.08
CA ALA A 101 -4.25 4.25 -16.32
C ALA A 101 -5.75 4.62 -16.33
N LEU A 102 -6.19 5.54 -15.45
CA LEU A 102 -7.55 6.12 -15.46
C LEU A 102 -7.84 6.86 -16.78
N LEU A 103 -6.83 7.52 -17.34
CA LEU A 103 -6.96 8.26 -18.58
C LEU A 103 -6.87 7.38 -19.83
N GLY A 104 -6.59 6.08 -19.69
CA GLY A 104 -6.41 5.15 -20.81
C GLY A 104 -5.04 5.27 -21.50
N ALA A 105 -4.06 5.90 -20.85
CA ALA A 105 -2.72 6.14 -21.39
C ALA A 105 -1.66 5.60 -20.43
N PRO A 106 -1.49 4.26 -20.32
CA PRO A 106 -0.50 3.68 -19.41
C PRO A 106 0.93 4.15 -19.78
N VAL A 107 1.73 4.43 -18.76
CA VAL A 107 3.09 4.94 -18.88
C VAL A 107 4.08 3.77 -18.81
N PRO A 108 5.15 3.75 -19.63
CA PRO A 108 6.14 2.68 -19.57
C PRO A 108 6.91 2.67 -18.24
N ALA A 109 7.33 1.48 -17.80
CA ALA A 109 8.00 1.26 -16.52
C ALA A 109 9.22 2.17 -16.28
N ARG A 110 10.01 2.46 -17.31
CA ARG A 110 11.18 3.36 -17.23
C ARG A 110 10.79 4.78 -16.82
N ASP A 111 9.70 5.29 -17.38
CA ASP A 111 9.23 6.65 -17.09
C ASP A 111 8.57 6.72 -15.72
N LEU A 112 7.88 5.66 -15.29
CA LEU A 112 7.37 5.53 -13.93
C LEU A 112 8.51 5.57 -12.91
N LEU A 113 9.58 4.79 -13.11
CA LEU A 113 10.76 4.81 -12.25
C LEU A 113 11.43 6.18 -12.21
N ARG A 114 11.55 6.86 -13.36
CA ARG A 114 12.12 8.21 -13.42
C ARG A 114 11.27 9.22 -12.65
N GLN A 115 9.95 9.15 -12.77
CA GLN A 115 9.03 10.01 -12.04
C GLN A 115 9.07 9.74 -10.54
N TRP A 116 9.10 8.46 -10.15
CA TRP A 116 9.25 8.02 -8.77
C TRP A 116 10.58 8.50 -8.18
N GLY A 117 11.69 8.31 -8.89
CA GLY A 117 13.02 8.75 -8.47
C GLY A 117 13.12 10.27 -8.25
N ARG A 118 12.49 11.08 -9.11
CA ARG A 118 12.42 12.53 -8.94
C ARG A 118 11.67 12.94 -7.66
N ARG A 119 10.77 12.08 -7.16
CA ARG A 119 9.97 12.30 -5.95
C ARG A 119 10.45 11.47 -4.76
N ALA A 120 11.52 10.69 -4.91
CA ALA A 120 12.02 9.83 -3.86
C ALA A 120 12.28 10.58 -2.54
N PRO A 121 12.88 11.79 -2.53
CA PRO A 121 13.06 12.52 -1.27
C PRO A 121 11.74 12.83 -0.56
N ALA A 122 10.72 13.27 -1.30
CA ALA A 122 9.41 13.57 -0.73
C ALA A 122 8.68 12.30 -0.25
N LEU A 123 8.83 11.18 -0.97
CA LEU A 123 8.29 9.88 -0.59
C LEU A 123 9.00 9.31 0.65
N ILE A 124 10.31 9.49 0.77
CA ILE A 124 11.07 9.08 1.96
C ILE A 124 10.60 9.88 3.17
N VAL A 125 10.47 11.20 3.05
CA VAL A 125 9.93 12.06 4.13
C VAL A 125 8.52 11.62 4.51
N LEU A 126 7.66 11.34 3.52
CA LEU A 126 6.31 10.83 3.78
C LEU A 126 6.34 9.47 4.49
N ALA A 127 7.19 8.55 4.05
CA ALA A 127 7.28 7.22 4.62
C ALA A 127 7.81 7.26 6.06
N VAL A 128 8.79 8.12 6.35
CA VAL A 128 9.24 8.39 7.72
C VAL A 128 8.10 8.96 8.57
N ALA A 129 7.34 9.94 8.06
CA ALA A 129 6.19 10.48 8.79
C ALA A 129 5.12 9.43 9.06
N VAL A 130 4.84 8.54 8.09
CA VAL A 130 3.94 7.38 8.27
C VAL A 130 4.47 6.47 9.36
N GLY A 131 5.76 6.15 9.38
CA GLY A 131 6.38 5.35 10.44
C GLY A 131 6.26 5.98 11.83
N LEU A 132 6.52 7.29 11.93
CA LEU A 132 6.41 8.05 13.18
C LEU A 132 4.98 8.13 13.73
N ILE A 133 3.97 8.04 12.85
CA ILE A 133 2.56 7.98 13.26
C ILE A 133 2.18 6.54 13.64
N LEU A 134 2.56 5.57 12.80
CA LEU A 134 2.12 4.18 12.97
C LEU A 134 2.75 3.49 14.16
N LEU A 135 4.03 3.72 14.46
CA LEU A 135 4.71 3.05 15.57
C LEU A 135 4.07 3.32 16.93
N PRO A 136 3.90 4.58 17.39
CA PRO A 136 3.23 4.84 18.67
C PRO A 136 1.77 4.39 18.64
N SER A 137 1.08 4.47 17.49
CA SER A 137 -0.29 3.98 17.36
C SER A 137 -0.40 2.45 17.50
N ALA A 138 0.59 1.71 17.00
CA ALA A 138 0.69 0.25 17.08
C ALA A 138 0.93 -0.17 18.53
N ILE A 139 1.79 0.55 19.26
CA ILE A 139 2.06 0.27 20.68
C ILE A 139 0.77 0.35 21.52
N VAL A 140 -0.13 1.28 21.19
CA VAL A 140 -1.44 1.47 21.85
C VAL A 140 -2.54 0.56 21.27
N ALA A 141 -2.23 -0.21 20.22
CA ALA A 141 -3.12 -1.11 19.47
C ALA A 141 -4.29 -0.42 18.74
N LEU A 142 -5.31 0.06 19.46
CA LEU A 142 -6.57 0.52 18.86
C LEU A 142 -6.40 1.71 17.88
N PRO A 143 -5.57 2.73 18.19
CA PRO A 143 -5.35 3.85 17.27
C PRO A 143 -4.72 3.44 15.94
N TRP A 144 -4.00 2.31 15.89
CA TRP A 144 -3.35 1.84 14.68
C TRP A 144 -4.34 1.63 13.53
N PHE A 145 -5.50 1.00 13.79
CA PHE A 145 -6.51 0.75 12.76
C PHE A 145 -7.02 2.05 12.13
N TYR A 146 -7.23 3.08 12.95
CA TYR A 146 -7.64 4.39 12.48
C TYR A 146 -6.56 5.03 11.63
N PHE A 147 -5.32 5.12 12.13
CA PHE A 147 -4.24 5.80 11.41
C PHE A 147 -3.82 5.05 10.15
N PHE A 148 -3.69 3.72 10.20
CA PHE A 148 -3.39 2.90 9.03
C PHE A 148 -4.43 3.07 7.92
N GLY A 149 -5.71 3.10 8.30
CA GLY A 149 -6.80 3.40 7.39
C GLY A 149 -6.75 4.81 6.81
N ALA A 150 -6.50 5.81 7.66
CA ALA A 150 -6.63 7.23 7.32
C ALA A 150 -5.45 7.80 6.51
N ILE A 151 -4.21 7.40 6.82
CA ILE A 151 -3.00 7.91 6.14
C ILE A 151 -2.64 7.16 4.88
N GLY A 152 -3.33 6.04 4.65
CA GLY A 152 -3.06 5.10 3.59
C GLY A 152 -3.12 5.65 2.17
N LEU A 153 -3.88 6.73 1.97
CA LEU A 153 -4.05 7.40 0.68
C LEU A 153 -3.02 8.51 0.44
N ALA A 154 -2.15 8.80 1.41
CA ALA A 154 -1.21 9.92 1.33
C ALA A 154 -0.18 9.72 0.20
N ALA A 155 0.34 8.51 0.02
CA ALA A 155 1.33 8.25 -1.03
C ALA A 155 0.74 8.38 -2.46
N PRO A 156 -0.44 7.81 -2.75
CA PRO A 156 -1.18 8.14 -3.97
C PRO A 156 -1.47 9.64 -4.14
N ALA A 157 -1.85 10.35 -3.08
CA ALA A 157 -2.10 11.79 -3.13
C ALA A 157 -0.85 12.58 -3.53
N LEU A 158 0.30 12.26 -2.94
CA LEU A 158 1.60 12.87 -3.30
C LEU A 158 1.91 12.63 -4.79
N ALA A 159 1.69 11.42 -5.29
CA ALA A 159 2.02 11.05 -6.66
C ALA A 159 1.06 11.64 -7.70
N VAL A 160 -0.25 11.53 -7.47
CA VAL A 160 -1.31 11.94 -8.41
C VAL A 160 -1.45 13.47 -8.41
N ASP A 161 -1.53 14.09 -7.23
CA ASP A 161 -1.76 15.54 -7.14
C ASP A 161 -0.48 16.37 -7.11
N ARG A 162 0.67 15.70 -7.06
CA ARG A 162 1.99 16.34 -7.14
C ARG A 162 2.22 17.35 -6.01
N VAL A 163 1.64 17.08 -4.84
CA VAL A 163 1.77 17.90 -3.63
C VAL A 163 2.92 17.44 -2.74
N GLY A 164 3.35 18.28 -1.80
CA GLY A 164 4.36 17.91 -0.79
C GLY A 164 3.84 16.91 0.25
N PRO A 165 4.71 16.30 1.06
CA PRO A 165 4.36 15.23 2.00
C PRO A 165 3.34 15.65 3.06
N GLY A 166 3.47 16.85 3.63
CA GLY A 166 2.49 17.37 4.61
C GLY A 166 1.10 17.58 4.01
N ALA A 167 1.04 18.16 2.80
CA ALA A 167 -0.22 18.35 2.07
C ALA A 167 -0.84 17.01 1.66
N ALA A 168 -0.02 16.01 1.33
CA ALA A 168 -0.47 14.66 1.00
C ALA A 168 -1.10 13.95 2.22
N LEU A 169 -0.48 14.06 3.40
CA LEU A 169 -1.05 13.54 4.66
C LEU A 169 -2.37 14.23 4.99
N ALA A 170 -2.38 15.57 4.98
CA ALA A 170 -3.60 16.34 5.25
C ALA A 170 -4.73 15.96 4.27
N ARG A 171 -4.40 15.74 2.99
CA ARG A 171 -5.37 15.29 1.99
C ARG A 171 -5.91 13.90 2.29
N SER A 172 -5.06 12.95 2.67
CA SER A 172 -5.47 11.61 3.11
C SER A 172 -6.45 11.68 4.28
N PHE A 173 -6.14 12.51 5.29
CA PHE A 173 -7.00 12.74 6.45
C PHE A 173 -8.30 13.49 6.14
N ASN A 174 -8.37 14.29 5.08
CA ASN A 174 -9.62 14.95 4.69
C ASN A 174 -10.54 14.03 3.90
N LEU A 175 -9.96 13.07 3.16
CA LEU A 175 -10.73 12.08 2.40
C LEU A 175 -11.21 10.91 3.27
N ALA A 176 -10.47 10.55 4.32
CA ALA A 176 -10.79 9.41 5.19
C ALA A 176 -12.12 9.54 6.01
N PRO A 177 -12.47 10.69 6.63
CA PRO A 177 -13.64 10.83 7.49
C PRO A 177 -14.95 10.98 6.73
N VAL A 178 -14.91 11.62 5.55
CA VAL A 178 -16.09 11.89 4.72
C VAL A 178 -16.63 10.60 4.08
N GLY A 179 -15.85 9.53 4.08
CA GLY A 179 -16.29 8.23 3.62
C GLY A 179 -15.53 7.10 4.30
N LEU A 180 -15.80 6.83 5.58
CA LEU A 180 -15.30 5.68 6.36
C LEU A 180 -15.25 4.36 5.58
N ARG A 181 -16.04 4.23 4.51
CA ARG A 181 -15.88 3.25 3.43
C ARG A 181 -14.43 3.05 2.97
N GLY A 182 -13.66 4.09 2.65
CA GLY A 182 -12.28 3.95 2.18
C GLY A 182 -11.38 3.30 3.24
N VAL A 183 -11.49 3.80 4.48
CA VAL A 183 -10.85 3.21 5.66
C VAL A 183 -11.25 1.74 5.82
N ALA A 184 -12.55 1.43 5.77
CA ALA A 184 -13.09 0.10 5.94
C ALA A 184 -12.66 -0.86 4.81
N ILE A 185 -12.61 -0.40 3.56
CA ILE A 185 -12.13 -1.18 2.42
C ILE A 185 -10.66 -1.53 2.59
N ARG A 186 -9.82 -0.53 2.94
CA ARG A 186 -8.39 -0.77 3.19
C ARG A 186 -8.19 -1.76 4.34
N LEU A 187 -8.89 -1.55 5.46
CA LEU A 187 -8.82 -2.44 6.62
C LEU A 187 -9.35 -3.85 6.32
N GLY A 188 -10.43 -3.97 5.55
CA GLY A 188 -10.98 -5.26 5.13
C GLY A 188 -10.03 -6.03 4.21
N SER A 189 -9.44 -5.35 3.22
CA SER A 189 -8.43 -5.94 2.33
C SER A 189 -7.17 -6.33 3.10
N TYR A 190 -6.71 -5.48 4.02
CA TYR A 190 -5.58 -5.79 4.90
C TYR A 190 -5.88 -6.98 5.82
N GLY A 191 -7.07 -7.02 6.44
CA GLY A 191 -7.49 -8.10 7.32
C GLY A 191 -7.61 -9.43 6.58
N GLY A 192 -8.17 -9.44 5.37
CA GLY A 192 -8.20 -10.62 4.51
C GLY A 192 -6.81 -11.14 4.19
N TRP A 193 -5.87 -10.22 3.91
CA TRP A 193 -4.48 -10.59 3.75
C TRP A 193 -3.84 -11.12 5.03
N ALA A 194 -4.01 -10.43 6.15
CA ALA A 194 -3.45 -10.83 7.44
C ALA A 194 -3.88 -12.26 7.80
N ALA A 195 -5.14 -12.62 7.52
CA ALA A 195 -5.64 -13.99 7.69
C ALA A 195 -4.90 -15.01 6.80
N ILE A 196 -4.72 -14.70 5.51
CA ILE A 196 -3.96 -15.56 4.58
C ILE A 196 -2.50 -15.69 5.04
N ARG A 197 -1.88 -14.59 5.44
CA ARG A 197 -0.50 -14.54 5.94
C ARG A 197 -0.32 -15.39 7.19
N VAL A 198 -1.25 -15.34 8.14
CA VAL A 198 -1.27 -16.22 9.33
C VAL A 198 -1.38 -17.69 8.92
N ALA A 199 -2.29 -18.01 8.00
CA ALA A 199 -2.46 -19.38 7.51
C ALA A 199 -1.19 -19.91 6.80
N ILE A 200 -0.55 -19.08 5.96
CA ILE A 200 0.72 -19.43 5.30
C ILE A 200 1.83 -19.60 6.34
N GLY A 201 1.94 -18.70 7.31
CA GLY A 201 2.95 -18.77 8.36
C GLY A 201 2.83 -20.08 9.16
N TRP A 202 1.65 -20.36 9.72
CA TRP A 202 1.40 -21.58 10.48
C TRP A 202 1.54 -22.84 9.62
N GLY A 203 0.97 -22.84 8.40
CA GLY A 203 1.06 -23.98 7.49
C GLY A 203 2.50 -24.30 7.08
N THR A 204 3.30 -23.27 6.80
CA THR A 204 4.72 -23.42 6.47
C THR A 204 5.50 -23.96 7.67
N GLY A 205 5.30 -23.41 8.87
CA GLY A 205 5.96 -23.88 10.08
C GLY A 205 5.63 -25.35 10.38
N ALA A 206 4.35 -25.74 10.29
CA ALA A 206 3.92 -27.12 10.49
C ALA A 206 4.51 -28.07 9.44
N LEU A 207 4.56 -27.66 8.17
CA LEU A 207 5.17 -28.46 7.11
C LEU A 207 6.67 -28.65 7.35
N LEU A 208 7.40 -27.56 7.65
CA LEU A 208 8.85 -27.64 7.88
C LEU A 208 9.19 -28.49 9.11
N ALA A 209 8.37 -28.45 10.17
CA ALA A 209 8.56 -29.31 11.34
C ALA A 209 8.46 -30.82 11.00
N THR A 210 7.74 -31.18 9.95
CA THR A 210 7.63 -32.58 9.49
C THR A 210 8.73 -32.99 8.52
N VAL A 211 9.13 -32.09 7.61
CA VAL A 211 10.10 -32.39 6.54
C VAL A 211 11.55 -32.15 6.98
N LEU A 212 11.79 -31.18 7.85
CA LEU A 212 13.11 -30.73 8.31
C LEU A 212 13.18 -30.67 9.84
N PRO A 213 12.92 -31.78 10.56
CA PRO A 213 12.80 -31.76 12.03
C PRO A 213 14.10 -31.39 12.75
N SER A 214 15.26 -31.56 12.11
CA SER A 214 16.58 -31.43 12.75
C SER A 214 17.42 -30.26 12.22
N ASP A 215 16.96 -29.52 11.21
CA ASP A 215 17.73 -28.45 10.57
C ASP A 215 17.08 -27.09 10.82
N ALA A 216 17.40 -26.51 11.97
CA ALA A 216 16.88 -25.22 12.41
C ALA A 216 17.23 -24.09 11.43
N LEU A 217 18.44 -24.11 10.86
CA LEU A 217 18.91 -23.08 9.94
C LEU A 217 18.15 -23.14 8.62
N LEU A 218 18.00 -24.33 8.03
CA LEU A 218 17.25 -24.49 6.78
C LEU A 218 15.77 -24.16 6.97
N SER A 219 15.17 -24.54 8.10
CA SER A 219 13.79 -24.19 8.46
C SER A 219 13.60 -22.66 8.58
N GLN A 220 14.53 -21.97 9.25
CA GLN A 220 14.49 -20.52 9.40
C GLN A 220 14.64 -19.79 8.06
N VAL A 221 15.64 -20.16 7.26
CA VAL A 221 15.87 -19.56 5.93
C VAL A 221 14.66 -19.76 5.02
N THR A 222 14.08 -20.97 5.03
CA THR A 222 12.89 -21.29 4.23
C THR A 222 11.69 -20.46 4.68
N THR A 223 11.48 -20.33 5.99
CA THR A 223 10.41 -19.49 6.54
C THR A 223 10.57 -18.04 6.10
N VAL A 224 11.76 -17.44 6.30
CA VAL A 224 12.03 -16.05 5.87
C VAL A 224 11.79 -15.88 4.36
N ALA A 225 12.24 -16.82 3.54
CA ALA A 225 12.03 -16.78 2.09
C ALA A 225 10.53 -16.80 1.73
N VAL A 226 9.74 -17.69 2.35
CA VAL A 226 8.28 -17.74 2.14
C VAL A 226 7.62 -16.42 2.52
N TRP A 227 8.02 -15.82 3.64
CA TRP A 227 7.50 -14.52 4.08
C TRP A 227 7.84 -13.38 3.13
N ILE A 228 9.06 -13.33 2.61
CA ILE A 228 9.47 -12.33 1.61
C ILE A 228 8.60 -12.47 0.35
N LEU A 229 8.41 -13.69 -0.14
CA LEU A 229 7.61 -13.94 -1.35
C LEU A 229 6.14 -13.58 -1.14
N ALA A 230 5.56 -13.99 -0.01
CA ALA A 230 4.22 -13.63 0.42
C ALA A 230 4.04 -12.10 0.47
N ASN A 231 4.93 -11.39 1.17
CA ASN A 231 4.89 -9.94 1.32
C ASN A 231 5.09 -9.21 -0.01
N THR A 232 5.95 -9.73 -0.90
CA THR A 232 6.18 -9.15 -2.24
C THR A 232 4.88 -9.00 -3.02
N VAL A 233 4.11 -10.08 -3.11
CA VAL A 233 2.86 -10.09 -3.88
C VAL A 233 1.86 -9.12 -3.26
N VAL A 234 1.77 -9.12 -1.93
CA VAL A 234 0.73 -8.35 -1.27
C VAL A 234 1.05 -6.89 -1.11
N TYR A 235 2.29 -6.51 -0.87
CA TYR A 235 2.68 -5.10 -0.91
C TYR A 235 2.38 -4.48 -2.27
N ALA A 236 2.67 -5.19 -3.35
CA ALA A 236 2.33 -4.73 -4.69
C ALA A 236 0.80 -4.61 -4.87
N ALA A 237 0.02 -5.60 -4.43
CA ALA A 237 -1.44 -5.59 -4.54
C ALA A 237 -2.11 -4.50 -3.69
N LEU A 238 -1.72 -4.35 -2.42
CA LEU A 238 -2.26 -3.34 -1.51
C LEU A 238 -1.89 -1.93 -1.95
N ALA A 239 -0.65 -1.69 -2.40
CA ALA A 239 -0.27 -0.39 -2.93
C ALA A 239 -1.05 -0.02 -4.20
N CYS A 240 -1.39 -0.99 -5.06
CA CYS A 240 -2.29 -0.77 -6.20
C CYS A 240 -3.71 -0.46 -5.75
N LEU A 241 -4.23 -1.20 -4.77
CA LEU A 241 -5.54 -0.94 -4.17
C LEU A 241 -5.61 0.49 -3.61
N ASP A 242 -4.60 0.93 -2.87
CA ASP A 242 -4.52 2.28 -2.31
C ASP A 242 -4.58 3.36 -3.38
N ALA A 243 -3.89 3.15 -4.50
CA ALA A 243 -3.89 4.08 -5.62
C ALA A 243 -5.26 4.17 -6.31
N VAL A 244 -5.94 3.04 -6.51
CA VAL A 244 -7.29 3.01 -7.10
C VAL A 244 -8.31 3.58 -6.11
N LEU A 245 -8.22 3.22 -4.83
CA LEU A 245 -9.08 3.69 -3.76
C LEU A 245 -8.97 5.21 -3.59
N TYR A 246 -7.76 5.76 -3.74
CA TYR A 246 -7.56 7.19 -3.76
C TYR A 246 -8.37 7.88 -4.87
N LEU A 247 -8.29 7.37 -6.09
CA LEU A 247 -9.04 7.91 -7.22
C LEU A 247 -10.56 7.74 -7.01
N GLU A 248 -11.00 6.63 -6.43
CA GLU A 248 -12.41 6.39 -6.09
C GLU A 248 -12.93 7.39 -5.07
N CYS A 249 -12.17 7.66 -4.01
CA CYS A 249 -12.53 8.65 -3.00
C CYS A 249 -12.67 10.04 -3.64
N ARG A 250 -11.77 10.40 -4.57
CA ARG A 250 -11.87 11.66 -5.32
C ARG A 250 -13.05 11.70 -6.28
N MET A 251 -13.41 10.59 -6.92
CA MET A 251 -14.62 10.52 -7.74
C MET A 251 -15.87 10.75 -6.89
N ARG A 252 -15.95 10.13 -5.71
CA ARG A 252 -17.12 10.24 -4.81
C ARG A 252 -17.22 11.59 -4.11
N ILE A 253 -16.12 12.11 -3.58
CA ILE A 253 -16.11 13.30 -2.71
C ILE A 253 -15.92 14.57 -3.54
N GLU A 254 -15.05 14.53 -4.54
CA GLU A 254 -14.63 15.72 -5.28
C GLU A 254 -15.23 15.80 -6.69
N GLY A 255 -15.96 14.77 -7.14
CA GLY A 255 -16.54 14.72 -8.49
C GLY A 255 -15.47 14.67 -9.59
N LEU A 256 -14.36 13.98 -9.34
CA LEU A 256 -13.24 13.85 -10.30
C LEU A 256 -13.72 13.31 -11.66
N ASP A 257 -14.66 12.37 -11.67
CA ASP A 257 -15.28 11.80 -12.87
C ASP A 257 -15.98 12.88 -13.71
N VAL A 258 -16.73 13.78 -13.08
CA VAL A 258 -17.41 14.92 -13.74
C VAL A 258 -16.38 15.90 -14.32
N ALA A 259 -15.33 16.21 -13.56
CA ALA A 259 -14.29 17.14 -14.01
C ALA A 259 -13.50 16.61 -15.20
N VAL A 260 -13.12 15.32 -15.16
CA VAL A 260 -12.46 14.63 -16.28
C VAL A 260 -13.39 14.55 -17.48
N GLY A 261 -14.65 14.17 -17.27
CA GLY A 261 -15.67 14.11 -18.33
C GLY A 261 -15.90 15.46 -19.01
N ARG A 262 -15.98 16.54 -18.23
CA ARG A 262 -16.11 17.91 -18.74
C ARG A 262 -14.89 18.33 -19.55
N SER A 263 -13.68 18.08 -19.04
CA SER A 263 -12.44 18.44 -19.72
C SER A 263 -12.30 17.72 -21.06
N ARG A 264 -12.64 16.42 -21.11
CA ARG A 264 -12.69 15.63 -22.36
C ARG A 264 -13.70 16.19 -23.38
N ARG A 265 -14.90 16.57 -22.95
CA ARG A 265 -15.91 17.18 -23.83
C ARG A 265 -15.47 18.53 -24.40
N LEU A 266 -14.69 19.28 -23.64
CA LEU A 266 -14.14 20.58 -24.06
C LEU A 266 -12.82 20.47 -24.83
N GLY A 267 -12.30 19.26 -25.08
CA GLY A 267 -11.00 19.06 -25.73
C GLY A 267 -9.81 19.63 -24.94
N ARG A 268 -9.96 19.84 -23.63
CA ARG A 268 -8.92 20.41 -22.77
C ARG A 268 -8.02 19.32 -22.19
N PRO A 269 -6.71 19.60 -21.97
CA PRO A 269 -5.84 18.66 -21.29
C PRO A 269 -6.37 18.36 -19.88
N VAL A 270 -6.38 17.09 -19.50
CA VAL A 270 -6.83 16.65 -18.18
C VAL A 270 -5.65 16.71 -17.22
N ASP A 271 -5.65 17.66 -16.29
CA ASP A 271 -4.73 17.66 -15.16
C ASP A 271 -5.43 17.12 -13.92
N LEU A 272 -5.11 15.89 -13.52
CA LEU A 272 -5.71 15.26 -12.34
C LEU A 272 -5.45 16.05 -11.06
N ALA A 273 -4.34 16.80 -10.97
CA ALA A 273 -4.05 17.64 -9.80
C ALA A 273 -5.05 18.80 -9.68
N GLN A 274 -5.49 19.36 -10.82
CA GLN A 274 -6.37 20.54 -10.87
C GLN A 274 -7.84 20.20 -11.06
N ALA A 275 -8.15 19.03 -11.66
CA ALA A 275 -9.50 18.65 -12.06
C ALA A 275 -10.51 18.67 -10.91
N ALA A 276 -10.10 18.34 -9.69
CA ALA A 276 -10.98 18.34 -8.52
C ALA A 276 -11.19 19.72 -7.86
N VAL A 277 -10.26 20.66 -8.01
CA VAL A 277 -10.31 21.93 -7.27
C VAL A 277 -11.40 22.87 -7.81
N LEU A 278 -11.83 22.65 -9.06
CA LEU A 278 -12.86 23.46 -9.72
C LEU A 278 -14.29 23.26 -9.16
N GLY A 279 -14.49 22.32 -8.22
CA GLY A 279 -15.75 22.18 -7.47
C GLY A 279 -15.77 22.91 -6.13
N ALA A 280 -14.61 23.35 -5.60
CA ALA A 280 -14.49 23.95 -4.27
C ALA A 280 -14.48 25.50 -4.29
N VAL A 281 -14.59 26.13 -5.46
CA VAL A 281 -14.76 27.57 -5.56
C VAL A 281 -16.25 27.92 -5.49
N LYS A 282 -16.65 28.36 -4.29
CA LYS A 282 -17.94 28.98 -3.91
C LYS A 282 -19.17 28.07 -3.93
N ARG A 283 -19.50 27.53 -2.76
CA ARG A 283 -20.86 27.59 -2.22
C ARG A 283 -20.81 28.33 -0.89
#